data_AF-A0A3S4ZYC8-F1
#
_entry.id   AF-A0A3S4ZYC8-F1
#
_cell.length_a   1.000
_cell.length_b   1.000
_cell.length_c   1.000
_cell.angle_alpha   90.00
_cell.angle_beta   90.00
_cell.angle_gamma   90.00
#
_symmetry.space_group_name_H-M   'P 1'
#
loop_
_entity.id
_entity.type
_entity.pdbx_description
1 polymer ?
#
loop_
_entity_poly.entity_id
_entity_poly.type
_entity_poly.pdbx_seq_one_letter_code
_entity_poly.pdbx_strand_id
1 'polypeptide(L)'
;MEVVGLNFSSATTPELMLKTFDQYCEYKKTPNGLVLAPVQMNKWLIFFCDEINLPDEDRYGTQRVISFLRQMVEHGGFYRTSDMQWTRFERIQFVGACNPPTDPGRKPLSHRFLRHVPLVYVDYPGETSLKQIYGTFNRAMLRMLPALRPQADALTNAMVEFYLLSQQRFTHDMQPHYIYSPREMSRWVRGIHEALRPLDTLSIEGLVRIWAHEALRLFQDRFVI
;
A
#
# COMPACT_ATOMS: atom_id res chain seq x y z
N MET A 1 0.40 17.99 -8.88
CA MET A 1 -0.25 17.33 -7.73
C MET A 1 0.85 16.76 -6.85
N GLU A 2 0.67 16.80 -5.54
CA GLU A 2 1.58 16.26 -4.54
C GLU A 2 0.82 15.27 -3.66
N VAL A 3 1.46 14.17 -3.26
CA VAL A 3 0.84 13.11 -2.47
C VAL A 3 1.49 13.06 -1.09
N VAL A 4 0.67 13.04 -0.05
CA VAL A 4 1.08 12.85 1.34
C VAL A 4 0.50 11.55 1.84
N GLY A 5 1.38 10.61 2.20
CA GLY A 5 0.98 9.30 2.74
C GLY A 5 0.66 9.37 4.22
N LEU A 6 -0.47 8.79 4.60
CA LEU A 6 -0.95 8.59 5.96
C LEU A 6 -1.22 7.10 6.16
N ASN A 7 -0.50 6.45 7.07
CA ASN A 7 -0.79 5.06 7.40
C ASN A 7 -1.70 5.03 8.63
N PHE A 8 -2.93 4.57 8.46
CA PHE A 8 -3.84 4.42 9.58
C PHE A 8 -3.52 3.14 10.36
N SER A 9 -3.87 3.19 11.64
CA SER A 9 -3.74 2.14 12.64
C SER A 9 -5.02 2.08 13.46
N SER A 10 -5.19 1.03 14.27
CA SER A 10 -6.31 0.90 15.20
C SER A 10 -6.47 2.12 16.11
N ALA A 11 -5.35 2.70 16.55
CA ALA A 11 -5.30 3.88 17.42
C ALA A 11 -5.35 5.24 16.68
N THR A 12 -5.62 5.25 15.37
CA THR A 12 -5.62 6.51 14.60
C THR A 12 -6.79 7.41 14.96
N THR A 13 -6.47 8.67 15.22
CA THR A 13 -7.44 9.71 15.59
C THR A 13 -7.33 10.93 14.64
N PRO A 14 -8.33 11.82 14.60
CA PRO A 14 -8.30 13.03 13.76
C PRO A 14 -7.04 13.89 13.89
N GLU A 15 -6.40 13.86 15.06
CA GLU A 15 -5.18 14.61 15.37
C GLU A 15 -4.02 14.26 14.43
N LEU A 16 -3.93 13.01 13.92
CA LEU A 16 -2.92 12.65 12.91
C LEU A 16 -3.09 13.49 11.64
N MET A 17 -4.33 13.64 11.17
CA MET A 17 -4.60 14.44 9.97
C MET A 17 -4.38 15.92 10.22
N LEU A 18 -4.77 16.44 11.39
CA LEU A 18 -4.52 17.84 11.77
C LEU A 18 -3.03 18.17 11.78
N LYS A 19 -2.20 17.32 12.41
CA LYS A 19 -0.73 17.49 12.38
C LYS A 19 -0.16 17.47 10.97
N THR A 20 -0.73 16.64 10.10
CA THR A 20 -0.29 16.54 8.72
C THR A 20 -0.74 17.76 7.90
N PHE A 21 -1.92 18.33 8.19
CA PHE A 21 -2.31 19.62 7.65
C PHE A 21 -1.33 20.72 8.07
N ASP A 22 -0.96 20.79 9.34
CA ASP A 22 -0.02 21.81 9.82
C ASP A 22 1.37 21.70 9.18
N GLN A 23 1.76 20.50 8.72
CA GLN A 23 3.03 20.27 8.04
C GLN A 23 3.02 20.68 6.55
N TYR A 24 1.93 20.40 5.83
CA TYR A 24 1.87 20.55 4.37
C TYR A 24 0.98 21.71 3.88
N CYS A 25 0.18 22.27 4.77
CA CYS A 25 -0.77 23.33 4.49
C CYS A 25 -0.57 24.54 5.40
N GLU A 26 -1.14 25.66 5.00
CA GLU A 26 -1.17 26.89 5.76
C GLU A 26 -2.59 27.45 5.83
N TYR A 27 -2.90 28.12 6.93
CA TYR A 27 -4.17 28.78 7.12
C TYR A 27 -4.13 30.21 6.59
N LYS A 28 -5.04 30.55 5.68
CA LYS A 28 -5.19 31.87 5.07
C LYS A 28 -6.52 32.49 5.47
N LYS A 29 -6.47 33.72 6.01
CA LYS A 29 -7.68 34.52 6.20
C LYS A 29 -8.06 35.15 4.87
N THR A 30 -9.30 34.91 4.45
CA THR A 30 -9.90 35.49 3.26
C THR A 30 -11.19 36.23 3.64
N PRO A 31 -11.72 37.11 2.77
CA PRO A 31 -13.01 37.76 3.01
C PRO A 31 -14.16 36.75 3.22
N ASN A 32 -14.05 35.56 2.63
CA ASN A 32 -15.05 34.49 2.73
C ASN A 32 -14.82 33.55 3.94
N GLY A 33 -13.89 33.92 4.83
CA GLY A 33 -13.53 33.13 6.01
C GLY A 33 -12.14 32.51 5.92
N LEU A 34 -11.94 31.49 6.74
CA LEU A 34 -10.64 30.87 6.95
C LEU A 34 -10.46 29.69 6.00
N VAL A 35 -9.33 29.66 5.29
CA VAL A 35 -9.03 28.65 4.29
C VAL A 35 -7.78 27.87 4.70
N LEU A 36 -7.80 26.55 4.56
CA LEU A 36 -6.61 25.71 4.60
C LEU A 36 -6.22 25.34 3.17
N ALA A 37 -5.01 25.70 2.78
CA ALA A 37 -4.48 25.43 1.44
C ALA A 37 -3.04 24.90 1.52
N PRO A 38 -2.57 24.11 0.55
CA PRO A 38 -1.18 23.65 0.50
C PRO A 38 -0.20 24.83 0.51
N VAL A 39 0.93 24.67 1.21
CA VAL A 39 2.03 25.67 1.24
C VAL A 39 2.59 25.89 -0.17
N GLN A 40 2.65 24.82 -0.97
CA GLN A 40 3.08 24.92 -2.36
C GLN A 40 2.03 25.64 -3.21
N MET A 41 2.39 26.81 -3.75
CA MET A 41 1.50 27.61 -4.59
C MET A 41 1.05 26.83 -5.83
N ASN A 42 -0.24 26.94 -6.15
CA ASN A 42 -0.88 26.40 -7.35
C ASN A 42 -0.78 24.87 -7.52
N LYS A 43 -0.56 24.14 -6.43
CA LYS A 43 -0.61 22.67 -6.45
C LYS A 43 -1.80 22.15 -5.66
N TRP A 44 -2.32 21.03 -6.16
CA TRP A 44 -3.24 20.16 -5.44
C TRP A 44 -2.48 19.20 -4.55
N LEU A 45 -2.95 19.05 -3.32
CA LEU A 45 -2.44 18.11 -2.34
C LEU A 45 -3.42 16.95 -2.17
N ILE A 46 -2.91 15.73 -2.26
CA ILE A 46 -3.67 14.50 -2.13
C ILE A 46 -3.22 13.81 -0.84
N PHE A 47 -4.14 13.69 0.11
CA PHE A 47 -3.94 12.86 1.29
C PHE A 47 -4.27 11.42 0.93
N PHE A 48 -3.23 10.59 0.86
CA PHE A 48 -3.36 9.15 0.64
C PHE A 48 -3.42 8.46 1.99
N CYS A 49 -4.61 8.06 2.41
CA CYS A 49 -4.84 7.33 3.64
C CYS A 49 -4.76 5.84 3.33
N ASP A 50 -3.68 5.18 3.73
CA ASP A 50 -3.56 3.72 3.69
C ASP A 50 -4.23 3.12 4.93
N GLU A 51 -4.77 1.91 4.79
CA GLU A 51 -5.49 1.19 5.85
C GLU A 51 -6.69 1.94 6.43
N ILE A 52 -7.48 2.62 5.59
CA ILE A 52 -8.56 3.52 6.07
C ILE A 52 -9.62 2.82 6.92
N ASN A 53 -9.75 1.51 6.81
CA ASN A 53 -10.76 0.72 7.51
C ASN A 53 -10.21 -0.03 8.73
N LEU A 54 -8.98 0.26 9.12
CA LEU A 54 -8.33 -0.27 10.33
C LEU A 54 -8.68 0.46 11.65
N PRO A 55 -8.94 1.80 11.67
CA PRO A 55 -9.20 2.52 12.92
C PRO A 55 -10.33 1.92 13.76
N ASP A 56 -10.15 1.95 15.08
CA ASP A 56 -11.12 1.42 16.02
C ASP A 56 -12.40 2.26 16.10
N GLU A 57 -13.48 1.56 16.42
CA GLU A 57 -14.77 2.16 16.75
C GLU A 57 -14.77 2.58 18.22
N ASP A 58 -15.50 3.64 18.52
CA ASP A 58 -15.85 3.95 19.90
C ASP A 58 -16.87 2.93 20.46
N ARG A 59 -17.24 3.10 21.74
CA ARG A 59 -18.21 2.23 22.43
C ARG A 59 -19.60 2.19 21.78
N TYR A 60 -19.87 3.08 20.84
CA TYR A 60 -21.14 3.23 20.15
C TYR A 60 -21.05 2.83 18.68
N GLY A 61 -19.94 2.22 18.24
CA GLY A 61 -19.75 1.74 16.87
C GLY A 61 -19.35 2.82 15.87
N THR A 62 -18.77 3.94 16.32
CA THR A 62 -18.39 5.04 15.43
C THR A 62 -16.86 5.15 15.28
N GLN A 63 -16.38 5.05 14.04
CA GLN A 63 -14.99 5.38 13.70
C GLN A 63 -14.81 6.90 13.58
N ARG A 64 -14.20 7.53 14.59
CA ARG A 64 -14.07 8.99 14.69
C ARG A 64 -13.33 9.61 13.49
N VAL A 65 -12.22 8.99 13.07
CA VAL A 65 -11.42 9.50 11.95
C VAL A 65 -12.17 9.42 10.61
N ILE A 66 -13.03 8.41 10.42
CA ILE A 66 -13.86 8.26 9.22
C ILE A 66 -15.00 9.27 9.21
N SER A 67 -15.57 9.54 10.38
CA SER A 67 -16.57 10.59 10.54
C SER A 67 -15.99 11.98 10.23
N PHE A 68 -14.72 12.20 10.62
CA PHE A 68 -13.98 13.41 10.29
C PHE A 68 -13.64 13.49 8.79
N LEU A 69 -13.13 12.41 8.17
CA LEU A 69 -12.95 12.33 6.70
C LEU A 69 -14.24 12.63 5.95
N ARG A 70 -15.36 12.09 6.41
CA ARG A 70 -16.66 12.40 5.82
C ARG A 70 -17.01 13.87 5.94
N GLN A 71 -16.85 14.49 7.11
CA GLN A 71 -17.11 15.93 7.28
C GLN A 71 -16.32 16.75 6.24
N MET A 72 -15.05 16.39 6.07
CA MET A 72 -14.14 17.05 5.14
C MET A 72 -14.56 16.90 3.67
N VAL A 73 -14.97 15.70 3.27
CA VAL A 73 -15.42 15.43 1.89
C VAL A 73 -16.80 16.01 1.61
N GLU A 74 -17.74 15.89 2.55
CA GLU A 74 -19.13 16.35 2.38
C GLU A 74 -19.26 17.87 2.42
N HIS A 75 -18.56 18.52 3.35
CA HIS A 75 -18.71 19.96 3.61
C HIS A 75 -17.54 20.79 3.09
N GLY A 76 -16.48 20.16 2.58
CA GLY A 76 -15.31 20.87 2.03
C GLY A 76 -14.52 21.63 3.11
N GLY A 77 -14.51 21.16 4.35
CA GLY A 77 -13.85 21.83 5.47
C GLY A 77 -14.08 21.15 6.80
N PHE A 78 -13.63 21.79 7.87
CA PHE A 78 -13.83 21.34 9.24
C PHE A 78 -13.80 22.51 10.24
N TYR A 79 -14.25 22.27 11.46
CA TYR A 79 -14.09 23.22 12.57
C TYR A 79 -12.74 23.02 13.24
N ARG A 80 -11.96 24.10 13.33
CA ARG A 80 -10.70 24.09 14.08
C ARG A 80 -11.00 24.12 15.57
N THR A 81 -10.43 23.19 16.31
CA THR A 81 -10.72 23.00 17.73
C THR A 81 -10.18 24.10 18.63
N SER A 82 -9.17 24.86 18.19
CA SER A 82 -8.55 25.92 18.99
C SER A 82 -9.42 27.17 19.16
N ASP A 83 -10.20 27.52 18.13
CA ASP A 83 -10.98 28.78 18.06
C ASP A 83 -12.42 28.57 17.56
N MET A 84 -12.82 27.32 17.34
CA MET A 84 -14.13 26.92 16.82
C MET A 84 -14.47 27.56 15.48
N GLN A 85 -13.49 28.00 14.70
CA GLN A 85 -13.71 28.61 13.38
C GLN A 85 -13.83 27.54 12.29
N TRP A 86 -14.80 27.75 11.39
CA TRP A 86 -14.92 26.94 10.18
C TRP A 86 -13.75 27.23 9.24
N THR A 87 -13.00 26.18 8.91
CA THR A 87 -11.91 26.23 7.94
C THR A 87 -12.29 25.47 6.68
N ARG A 88 -12.33 26.17 5.55
CA ARG A 88 -12.63 25.60 4.23
C ARG A 88 -11.36 25.08 3.57
N PHE A 89 -11.44 23.97 2.85
CA PHE A 89 -10.33 23.48 2.03
C PHE A 89 -10.21 24.19 0.69
N GLU A 90 -8.98 24.37 0.26
CA GLU A 90 -8.67 24.80 -1.11
C GLU A 90 -7.56 23.90 -1.67
N ARG A 91 -7.85 23.22 -2.79
CA ARG A 91 -6.93 22.31 -3.51
C ARG A 91 -6.44 21.13 -2.68
N ILE A 92 -7.33 20.53 -1.88
CA ILE A 92 -7.07 19.33 -1.10
C ILE A 92 -8.02 18.21 -1.56
N GLN A 93 -7.49 17.00 -1.72
CA GLN A 93 -8.25 15.78 -2.02
C GLN A 93 -7.83 14.64 -1.10
N PHE A 94 -8.71 13.66 -0.96
CA PHE A 94 -8.49 12.46 -0.17
C PHE A 94 -8.61 11.23 -1.05
N VAL A 95 -7.67 10.30 -0.90
CA VAL A 95 -7.68 8.98 -1.55
C VAL A 95 -7.45 7.96 -0.44
N GLY A 96 -8.28 6.92 -0.40
CA GLY A 96 -8.16 5.85 0.58
C GLY A 96 -7.75 4.53 -0.07
N ALA A 97 -6.89 3.78 0.61
CA ALA A 97 -6.65 2.36 0.35
C ALA A 97 -7.08 1.55 1.58
N CYS A 98 -7.66 0.38 1.33
CA CYS A 98 -8.05 -0.55 2.38
C CYS A 98 -8.13 -1.97 1.83
N ASN A 99 -7.89 -2.93 2.73
CA ASN A 99 -8.27 -4.32 2.52
C ASN A 99 -9.80 -4.50 2.57
N PRO A 100 -10.34 -5.58 1.99
CA PRO A 100 -11.73 -5.96 2.19
C PRO A 100 -12.11 -6.01 3.69
N PRO A 101 -13.34 -5.61 4.07
CA PRO A 101 -13.80 -5.69 5.46
C PRO A 101 -14.00 -7.14 5.94
N THR A 102 -13.89 -8.12 5.04
CA THR A 102 -13.86 -9.56 5.37
C THR A 102 -12.53 -9.98 6.01
N ASP A 103 -11.46 -9.20 5.81
CA ASP A 103 -10.14 -9.53 6.35
C ASP A 103 -10.12 -9.30 7.87
N PRO A 104 -9.43 -10.16 8.65
CA PRO A 104 -9.33 -10.01 10.09
C PRO A 104 -8.81 -8.64 10.52
N GLY A 105 -9.48 -8.03 11.50
CA GLY A 105 -9.11 -6.72 12.06
C GLY A 105 -9.57 -5.51 11.22
N ARG A 106 -10.17 -5.73 10.05
CA ARG A 106 -10.78 -4.66 9.24
C ARG A 106 -12.23 -4.43 9.64
N LYS A 107 -12.69 -3.17 9.55
CA LYS A 107 -14.06 -2.78 9.90
C LYS A 107 -14.79 -2.22 8.68
N PRO A 108 -16.11 -2.42 8.54
CA PRO A 108 -16.86 -1.84 7.42
C PRO A 108 -16.91 -0.31 7.55
N LEU A 109 -16.62 0.40 6.46
CA LEU A 109 -16.76 1.85 6.42
C LEU A 109 -18.23 2.25 6.36
N SER A 110 -18.59 3.34 7.06
CA SER A 110 -19.96 3.85 7.08
C SER A 110 -20.46 4.23 5.67
N HIS A 111 -21.67 3.80 5.31
CA HIS A 111 -22.34 4.23 4.08
C HIS A 111 -22.48 5.75 3.95
N ARG A 112 -22.54 6.47 5.08
CA ARG A 112 -22.60 7.95 5.08
C ARG A 112 -21.31 8.56 4.56
N PHE A 113 -20.17 7.90 4.75
CA PHE A 113 -18.90 8.27 4.13
C PHE A 113 -18.84 7.77 2.69
N LEU A 114 -19.12 6.47 2.48
CA LEU A 114 -19.01 5.82 1.17
C LEU A 114 -19.87 6.46 0.08
N ARG A 115 -21.01 7.07 0.40
CA ARG A 115 -21.85 7.78 -0.59
C ARG A 115 -21.15 8.95 -1.29
N HIS A 116 -20.05 9.46 -0.71
CA HIS A 116 -19.28 10.57 -1.28
C HIS A 116 -18.03 10.12 -2.03
N VAL A 117 -17.66 8.84 -1.96
CA VAL A 117 -16.40 8.34 -2.50
C VAL A 117 -16.63 7.16 -3.46
N PRO A 118 -16.11 7.21 -4.70
CA PRO A 118 -16.08 6.05 -5.57
C PRO A 118 -15.18 4.95 -4.99
N LEU A 119 -15.59 3.70 -5.15
CA LEU A 119 -14.82 2.53 -4.73
C LEU A 119 -14.34 1.75 -5.97
N VAL A 120 -13.05 1.42 -6.00
CA VAL A 120 -12.44 0.60 -7.05
C VAL A 120 -11.81 -0.62 -6.40
N TYR A 121 -12.18 -1.80 -6.87
CA TYR A 121 -11.59 -3.05 -6.42
C TYR A 121 -10.40 -3.43 -7.32
N VAL A 122 -9.26 -3.77 -6.69
CA VAL A 122 -8.04 -4.20 -7.38
C VAL A 122 -7.63 -5.53 -6.78
N ASP A 123 -7.80 -6.60 -7.56
CA ASP A 123 -7.37 -7.94 -7.18
C ASP A 123 -5.92 -8.20 -7.57
N TYR A 124 -5.37 -9.31 -7.10
CA TYR A 124 -4.04 -9.76 -7.51
C TYR A 124 -3.99 -10.08 -9.01
N PRO A 125 -2.84 -9.80 -9.67
CA PRO A 125 -2.65 -10.20 -11.06
C PRO A 125 -2.73 -11.73 -11.19
N GLY A 126 -3.44 -12.21 -12.21
CA GLY A 126 -3.46 -13.63 -12.55
C GLY A 126 -2.12 -14.14 -13.08
N GLU A 127 -1.98 -15.46 -13.20
CA GLU A 127 -0.73 -16.15 -13.58
C GLU A 127 -0.07 -15.56 -14.84
N THR A 128 -0.83 -15.38 -15.92
CA THR A 128 -0.31 -14.82 -17.19
C THR A 128 0.27 -13.42 -16.99
N SER A 129 -0.42 -12.57 -16.22
CA SER A 129 0.03 -11.22 -15.89
C SER A 129 1.28 -11.24 -15.00
N LEU A 130 1.33 -12.14 -14.00
CA LEU A 130 2.51 -12.33 -13.15
C LEU A 130 3.73 -12.75 -13.99
N LYS A 131 3.55 -13.72 -14.90
CA LYS A 131 4.61 -14.15 -15.82
C LYS A 131 5.11 -13.00 -16.70
N GLN A 132 4.21 -12.15 -17.19
CA GLN A 132 4.61 -10.98 -18.00
C GLN A 132 5.37 -9.93 -17.17
N ILE A 133 4.86 -9.58 -15.99
CA ILE A 133 5.45 -8.59 -15.08
C ILE A 133 6.84 -9.06 -14.63
N TYR A 134 6.92 -10.24 -14.01
CA TYR A 134 8.18 -10.77 -13.47
C TYR A 134 9.12 -11.30 -14.54
N GLY A 135 8.61 -11.71 -15.70
CA GLY A 135 9.43 -11.97 -16.89
C GLY A 135 10.22 -10.74 -17.32
N THR A 136 9.59 -9.57 -17.29
CA THR A 136 10.25 -8.31 -17.64
C THR A 136 11.35 -7.97 -16.63
N PHE A 137 11.07 -8.13 -15.34
CA PHE A 137 12.07 -7.93 -14.29
C PHE A 137 13.25 -8.90 -14.40
N ASN A 138 13.00 -10.20 -14.54
CA ASN A 138 14.05 -11.21 -14.63
C ASN A 138 14.90 -11.05 -15.89
N ARG A 139 14.30 -10.74 -17.04
CA ARG A 139 15.06 -10.41 -18.26
C ARG A 139 15.94 -9.18 -18.06
N ALA A 140 15.47 -8.15 -17.37
CA ALA A 140 16.28 -6.96 -17.07
C ALA A 140 17.45 -7.29 -16.13
N MET A 141 17.17 -8.03 -15.04
CA MET A 141 18.16 -8.48 -14.06
C MET A 141 19.27 -9.32 -14.69
N LEU A 142 18.90 -10.33 -15.49
CA LEU A 142 19.86 -11.24 -16.12
C LEU A 142 20.64 -10.61 -17.29
N ARG A 143 20.39 -9.35 -17.66
CA ARG A 143 21.25 -8.64 -18.63
C ARG A 143 22.68 -8.46 -18.12
N MET A 144 22.86 -8.38 -16.80
CA MET A 144 24.15 -8.22 -16.13
C MET A 144 25.07 -9.43 -16.33
N LEU A 145 24.50 -10.62 -16.52
CA LEU A 145 25.21 -11.88 -16.71
C LEU A 145 24.75 -12.53 -18.03
N PRO A 146 25.35 -12.17 -19.18
CA PRO A 146 24.86 -12.57 -20.51
C PRO A 146 24.64 -14.08 -20.68
N ALA A 147 25.48 -14.91 -20.06
CA ALA A 147 25.37 -16.38 -20.12
C ALA A 147 24.06 -16.92 -19.51
N LEU A 148 23.44 -16.18 -18.59
CA LEU A 148 22.21 -16.58 -17.91
C LEU A 148 20.94 -16.04 -18.58
N ARG A 149 21.04 -15.12 -19.56
CA ARG A 149 19.88 -14.51 -20.23
C ARG A 149 18.86 -15.53 -20.76
N PRO A 150 19.25 -16.66 -21.38
CA PRO A 150 18.28 -17.65 -21.86
C PRO A 150 17.42 -18.28 -20.75
N GLN A 151 17.84 -18.19 -19.49
CA GLN A 151 17.14 -18.78 -18.34
C GLN A 151 16.03 -17.89 -17.77
N ALA A 152 15.86 -16.66 -18.27
CA ALA A 152 14.93 -15.69 -17.71
C ALA A 152 13.48 -16.22 -17.66
N ASP A 153 13.00 -16.81 -18.75
CA ASP A 153 11.60 -17.27 -18.83
C ASP A 153 11.39 -18.53 -17.98
N ALA A 154 12.35 -19.46 -17.96
CA ALA A 154 12.31 -20.64 -17.09
C ALA A 154 12.30 -20.26 -15.60
N LEU A 155 13.17 -19.30 -15.21
CA LEU A 155 13.22 -18.74 -13.86
C LEU A 155 11.88 -18.10 -13.48
N THR A 156 11.32 -17.26 -14.34
CA THR A 156 10.02 -16.61 -14.08
C THR A 156 8.90 -17.61 -13.92
N ASN A 157 8.82 -18.62 -14.79
CA ASN A 157 7.79 -19.65 -14.70
C ASN A 157 7.87 -20.41 -13.37
N ALA A 158 9.08 -20.81 -12.96
CA ALA A 158 9.28 -21.49 -11.68
C ALA A 158 8.94 -20.59 -10.47
N MET A 159 9.29 -19.29 -10.51
CA MET A 159 8.92 -18.34 -9.45
C MET A 159 7.41 -18.18 -9.32
N VAL A 160 6.70 -18.01 -10.44
CA VAL A 160 5.25 -17.84 -10.45
C VAL A 160 4.55 -19.12 -9.99
N GLU A 161 4.98 -20.28 -10.49
CA GLU A 161 4.44 -21.57 -10.07
C GLU A 161 4.61 -21.78 -8.56
N PHE A 162 5.83 -21.56 -8.03
CA PHE A 162 6.10 -21.70 -6.60
C PHE A 162 5.26 -20.74 -5.75
N TYR A 163 5.10 -19.49 -6.21
CA TYR A 163 4.26 -18.49 -5.54
C TYR A 163 2.80 -18.91 -5.49
N LEU A 164 2.24 -19.41 -6.59
CA LEU A 164 0.85 -19.88 -6.66
C LEU A 164 0.63 -21.11 -5.78
N LEU A 165 1.57 -22.07 -5.79
CA LEU A 165 1.54 -23.23 -4.90
C LEU A 165 1.61 -22.79 -3.43
N SER A 166 2.41 -21.79 -3.10
CA SER A 166 2.51 -21.24 -1.74
C SER A 166 1.21 -20.58 -1.29
N GLN A 167 0.61 -19.76 -2.17
CA GLN A 167 -0.70 -19.15 -1.93
C GLN A 167 -1.80 -20.19 -1.69
N GLN A 168 -1.81 -21.27 -2.46
CA GLN A 168 -2.79 -22.35 -2.30
C GLN A 168 -2.56 -23.16 -1.03
N ARG A 169 -1.31 -23.42 -0.67
CA ARG A 169 -0.95 -24.32 0.43
C ARG A 169 -1.10 -23.69 1.81
N PHE A 170 -0.77 -22.41 1.95
CA PHE A 170 -0.64 -21.72 3.22
C PHE A 170 -1.63 -20.56 3.30
N THR A 171 -2.73 -20.79 4.01
CA THR A 171 -3.84 -19.84 4.11
C THR A 171 -3.88 -19.16 5.48
N HIS A 172 -4.52 -18.01 5.53
CA HIS A 172 -4.74 -17.24 6.77
C HIS A 172 -5.53 -18.03 7.83
N ASP A 173 -6.34 -19.02 7.43
CA ASP A 173 -7.04 -19.94 8.35
C ASP A 173 -6.08 -20.83 9.14
N MET A 174 -4.91 -21.16 8.57
CA MET A 174 -3.88 -21.95 9.26
C MET A 174 -3.11 -21.09 10.26
N GLN A 175 -2.69 -19.90 9.83
CA GLN A 175 -2.00 -18.90 10.65
C GLN A 175 -2.33 -17.50 10.12
N PRO A 176 -2.67 -16.52 10.98
CA PRO A 176 -3.09 -15.18 10.53
C PRO A 176 -2.09 -14.45 9.63
N HIS A 177 -0.78 -14.75 9.76
CA HIS A 177 0.29 -14.13 8.98
C HIS A 177 0.63 -14.87 7.68
N TYR A 178 -0.05 -15.97 7.35
CA TYR A 178 0.11 -16.67 6.07
C TYR A 178 -0.65 -15.94 4.97
N ILE A 179 -0.09 -14.79 4.60
CA ILE A 179 -0.57 -13.91 3.54
C ILE A 179 0.55 -13.74 2.53
N TYR A 180 0.27 -14.10 1.28
CA TYR A 180 1.20 -14.00 0.16
C TYR A 180 0.64 -13.05 -0.90
N SER A 181 1.49 -12.15 -1.35
CA SER A 181 1.16 -11.11 -2.31
C SER A 181 2.29 -10.97 -3.36
N PRO A 182 2.06 -10.23 -4.46
CA PRO A 182 3.14 -9.88 -5.38
C PRO A 182 4.32 -9.13 -4.71
N ARG A 183 4.16 -8.60 -3.49
CA ARG A 183 5.28 -8.00 -2.74
C ARG A 183 6.37 -9.02 -2.47
N GLU A 184 6.03 -10.28 -2.15
CA GLU A 184 6.99 -11.37 -1.97
C GLU A 184 7.78 -11.63 -3.25
N MET A 185 7.10 -11.70 -4.40
CA MET A 185 7.73 -11.88 -5.70
C MET A 185 8.69 -10.73 -6.05
N SER A 186 8.30 -9.48 -5.77
CA SER A 186 9.17 -8.32 -5.98
C SER A 186 10.39 -8.32 -5.05
N ARG A 187 10.23 -8.74 -3.79
CA ARG A 187 11.36 -8.95 -2.87
C ARG A 187 12.28 -10.06 -3.36
N TRP A 188 11.73 -11.14 -3.91
CA TRP A 188 12.49 -12.27 -4.44
C TRP A 188 13.38 -11.86 -5.61
N VAL A 189 12.82 -11.15 -6.59
CA VAL A 189 13.61 -10.58 -7.70
C VAL A 189 14.69 -9.65 -7.17
N ARG A 190 14.37 -8.78 -6.19
CA ARG A 190 15.34 -7.84 -5.62
C ARG A 190 16.47 -8.56 -4.89
N GLY A 191 16.16 -9.58 -4.09
CA GLY A 191 17.14 -10.40 -3.39
C GLY A 191 18.10 -11.08 -4.36
N ILE A 192 17.57 -11.71 -5.41
CA ILE A 192 18.39 -12.29 -6.48
C ILE A 192 19.25 -11.20 -7.13
N HIS A 193 18.68 -10.05 -7.48
CA HIS A 193 19.42 -8.95 -8.12
C HIS A 193 20.61 -8.47 -7.27
N GLU A 194 20.43 -8.25 -5.97
CA GLU A 194 21.51 -7.83 -5.08
C GLU A 194 22.59 -8.91 -4.94
N ALA A 195 22.21 -10.19 -4.93
CA ALA A 195 23.15 -11.31 -4.91
C ALA A 195 23.95 -11.43 -6.22
N LEU A 196 23.35 -11.09 -7.37
CA LEU A 196 24.02 -11.10 -8.67
C LEU A 196 24.90 -9.88 -8.90
N ARG A 197 24.55 -8.72 -8.32
CA ARG A 197 25.19 -7.43 -8.57
C ARG A 197 26.73 -7.40 -8.42
N PRO A 198 27.34 -8.02 -7.39
CA PRO A 198 28.79 -8.00 -7.23
C PRO A 198 29.52 -9.08 -8.06
N LEU A 199 28.80 -9.91 -8.82
CA LEU A 199 29.38 -11.05 -9.53
C LEU A 199 29.61 -10.73 -11.01
N ASP A 200 30.77 -11.11 -11.53
CA ASP A 200 31.08 -11.00 -12.96
C ASP A 200 30.61 -12.23 -13.75
N THR A 201 30.57 -13.40 -13.10
CA THR A 201 30.15 -14.67 -13.70
C THR A 201 29.39 -15.52 -12.69
N LEU A 202 28.46 -16.35 -13.18
CA LEU A 202 27.73 -17.30 -12.36
C LEU A 202 27.24 -18.47 -13.23
N SER A 203 27.32 -19.70 -12.70
CA SER A 203 26.76 -20.87 -13.36
C SER A 203 25.23 -20.92 -13.21
N ILE A 204 24.56 -21.72 -14.06
CA ILE A 204 23.11 -21.95 -13.93
C ILE A 204 22.77 -22.56 -12.57
N GLU A 205 23.58 -23.51 -12.09
CA GLU A 205 23.42 -24.09 -10.75
C GLU A 205 23.54 -23.05 -9.64
N GLY A 206 24.48 -22.11 -9.78
CA GLY A 206 24.63 -20.98 -8.85
C GLY A 206 23.38 -20.10 -8.81
N LEU A 207 22.80 -19.78 -9.97
CA LEU A 207 21.56 -19.03 -10.06
C LEU A 207 20.41 -19.75 -9.36
N VAL A 208 20.26 -21.06 -9.59
CA VAL A 208 19.21 -21.87 -8.95
C VAL A 208 19.39 -21.91 -7.43
N ARG A 209 20.64 -22.00 -6.93
CA ARG A 209 20.92 -21.95 -5.49
C ARG A 209 20.54 -20.62 -4.86
N ILE A 210 20.86 -19.49 -5.51
CA ILE A 210 20.47 -18.16 -5.04
C ILE A 210 18.95 -18.01 -5.06
N TRP A 211 18.30 -18.42 -6.16
CA TRP A 211 16.84 -18.43 -6.28
C TRP A 211 16.19 -19.22 -5.13
N ALA A 212 16.67 -20.44 -4.87
CA ALA A 212 16.16 -21.29 -3.81
C ALA A 212 16.41 -20.69 -2.42
N HIS A 213 17.61 -20.13 -2.18
CA HIS A 213 17.94 -19.47 -0.93
C HIS A 213 16.95 -18.34 -0.61
N GLU A 214 16.73 -17.44 -1.56
CA GLU A 214 15.77 -16.35 -1.42
C GLU A 214 14.33 -16.87 -1.23
N ALA A 215 13.96 -17.97 -1.87
CA ALA A 215 12.68 -18.64 -1.64
C ALA A 215 12.51 -19.07 -0.18
N LEU A 216 13.54 -19.71 0.40
CA LEU A 216 13.50 -20.15 1.80
C LEU A 216 13.37 -18.94 2.72
N ARG A 217 14.15 -17.88 2.49
CA ARG A 217 14.08 -16.65 3.32
C ARG A 217 12.71 -15.96 3.25
N LEU A 218 12.07 -15.94 2.08
CA LEU A 218 10.82 -15.20 1.90
C LEU A 218 9.57 -15.99 2.30
N PHE A 219 9.58 -17.30 2.06
CA PHE A 219 8.41 -18.16 2.23
C PHE A 219 8.54 -19.07 3.45
N GLN A 220 9.71 -19.71 3.67
CA GLN A 220 9.89 -20.67 4.76
C GLN A 220 10.04 -20.00 6.13
N ASP A 221 10.76 -18.88 6.23
CA ASP A 221 11.03 -18.22 7.52
C ASP A 221 9.75 -17.74 8.23
N ARG A 222 8.60 -17.73 7.55
CA ARG A 222 7.28 -17.41 8.12
C ARG A 222 6.62 -18.60 8.81
N PHE A 223 7.06 -19.82 8.51
CA PHE A 223 6.40 -21.02 9.01
C PHE A 223 6.60 -21.15 10.51
N VAL A 224 5.49 -21.44 11.20
CA VAL A 224 5.52 -21.87 12.59
C VAL A 224 5.64 -23.39 12.58
N ILE A 225 6.68 -23.89 13.25
CA ILE A 225 6.91 -25.33 13.48
C ILE A 225 6.10 -25.78 14.69
#